data_AF-A0A438DSJ3-F1
#
_entry.id   AF-A0A438DSJ3-F1
#
_cell.length_a   1.000
_cell.length_b   1.000
_cell.length_c   1.000
_cell.angle_alpha   90.00
_cell.angle_beta   90.00
_cell.angle_gamma   90.00
#
_symmetry.space_group_name_H-M   'P 1'
#
loop_
_entity.id
_entity.type
_entity.pdbx_description
1 polymer ?
#
loop_
_entity_poly.entity_id
_entity_poly.type
_entity_poly.pdbx_seq_one_letter_code
_entity_poly.pdbx_strand_id
1 'polypeptide(L)' 'MGIAHMDRRLFEAVLKGDVSTFLSLAQEEEDIIKQVVSGSLNTVLHLAARFGHLELASEIVNLRRYCN' A
#
# COMPACT_ATOMS: atom_id res chain seq x y z
N MET A 1 -15.42 13.11 8.65
CA MET A 1 -15.05 11.87 7.94
C MET A 1 -14.08 12.26 6.83
N GLY A 2 -12.77 12.24 7.10
CA GLY A 2 -11.76 12.55 6.09
C GLY A 2 -11.59 11.34 5.18
N ILE A 3 -11.90 11.48 3.90
CA ILE A 3 -11.52 10.50 2.90
C ILE A 3 -9.99 10.42 2.89
N ALA A 4 -9.43 9.29 3.33
CA ALA A 4 -7.99 9.08 3.36
C ALA A 4 -7.44 9.22 1.94
N HIS A 5 -6.58 10.21 1.73
CA HIS A 5 -5.88 10.40 0.47
C HIS A 5 -4.63 9.54 0.51
N MET A 6 -4.50 8.55 -0.39
CA MET A 6 -3.28 7.77 -0.52
C MET A 6 -2.06 8.68 -0.72
N ASP A 7 -1.04 8.50 0.11
CA ASP A 7 0.22 9.24 0.01
C ASP A 7 0.80 9.08 -1.41
N ARG A 8 1.32 10.18 -1.98
CA ARG A 8 1.86 10.18 -3.34
C ARG A 8 3.06 9.23 -3.48
N ARG A 9 3.95 9.19 -2.50
CA ARG A 9 5.12 8.29 -2.46
C ARG A 9 4.64 6.84 -2.40
N LEU A 10 3.60 6.55 -1.60
CA LEU A 10 3.01 5.22 -1.54
C LEU A 10 2.42 4.81 -2.89
N PHE A 11 1.61 5.68 -3.51
CA PHE A 11 1.01 5.40 -4.81
C PHE A 11 2.08 5.13 -5.90
N GLU A 12 3.14 5.94 -5.94
CA GLU A 12 4.25 5.75 -6.87
C GLU A 12 5.03 4.45 -6.63
N ALA A 13 5.30 4.11 -5.36
CA ALA A 13 5.96 2.84 -5.01
C ALA A 13 5.12 1.65 -5.48
N VAL A 14 3.81 1.69 -5.24
CA VAL A 14 2.88 0.62 -5.62
C VAL A 14 2.71 0.52 -7.13
N LEU A 15 2.68 1.66 -7.83
CA LEU A 15 2.63 1.68 -9.29
C LEU A 15 3.87 1.00 -9.90
N LYS A 16 5.05 1.27 -9.32
CA LYS A 16 6.33 0.71 -9.79
C LYS A 16 6.62 -0.71 -9.28
N GLY A 17 5.91 -1.17 -8.26
CA GLY A 17 6.25 -2.43 -7.59
C GLY A 17 7.49 -2.32 -6.69
N ASP A 18 7.83 -1.11 -6.24
CA ASP A 18 9.00 -0.84 -5.41
C ASP A 18 8.75 -1.26 -3.96
N VAL A 19 9.15 -2.50 -3.65
CA VAL A 19 9.02 -3.12 -2.33
C VAL A 19 9.85 -2.40 -1.28
N SER A 20 11.07 -1.96 -1.62
CA SER A 20 11.95 -1.30 -0.66
C SER A 20 11.36 0.01 -0.19
N THR A 21 10.91 0.85 -1.12
CA THR A 21 10.27 2.14 -0.78
C THR A 21 8.97 1.91 -0.02
N PHE A 22 8.17 0.91 -0.40
CA PHE A 22 6.95 0.56 0.32
C PHE A 22 7.23 0.16 1.78
N LEU A 23 8.20 -0.72 2.03
CA LEU A 23 8.55 -1.16 3.38
C LEU A 23 9.11 -0.02 4.24
N SER A 24 9.93 0.86 3.67
CA SER A 24 10.39 2.07 4.38
C SER A 24 9.22 2.96 4.80
N LEU A 25 8.26 3.19 3.90
CA LEU A 25 7.06 3.96 4.20
C LEU A 25 6.17 3.27 5.26
N ALA A 26 6.06 1.93 5.21
CA ALA A 26 5.30 1.16 6.20
C ALA A 26 5.94 1.14 7.59
N GLN A 27 7.26 1.37 7.68
CA GLN A 27 7.93 1.61 8.96
C GLN A 27 7.69 3.03 9.48
N GLU A 28 7.52 4.01 8.59
CA GLU A 28 7.19 5.39 8.97
C GLU A 28 5.74 5.51 9.50
N GLU A 29 4.80 4.75 8.91
CA GLU A 29 3.36 4.82 9.24
C GLU A 29 2.72 3.41 9.26
N GLU A 30 2.35 2.91 10.45
CA GLU A 30 1.72 1.59 10.61
C GLU A 30 0.41 1.42 9.83
N ASP A 31 -0.35 2.50 9.65
CA ASP A 31 -1.66 2.48 8.98
C ASP A 31 -1.59 2.70 7.46
N ILE A 32 -0.38 2.77 6.88
CA ILE A 32 -0.21 3.08 5.46
C ILE A 32 -0.92 2.09 4.53
N ILE A 33 -1.01 0.81 4.94
CA ILE A 33 -1.65 -0.25 4.18
C ILE A 33 -3.18 -0.13 4.14
N LYS A 34 -3.77 0.71 5.00
CA LYS A 34 -5.21 0.99 5.05
C LYS A 34 -5.60 2.16 4.13
N GLN A 35 -4.63 2.86 3.54
CA GLN A 35 -4.89 3.98 2.65
C GLN A 35 -5.57 3.54 1.34
N VAL A 36 -6.45 4.41 0.82
CA VAL A 36 -7.24 4.18 -0.39
C VAL A 36 -7.03 5.30 -1.40
N VAL A 37 -7.12 4.96 -2.69
CA VAL A 37 -7.00 5.96 -3.78
C VAL A 37 -8.26 6.82 -3.82
N SER A 38 -8.11 8.14 -3.68
CA SER A 38 -9.24 9.09 -3.75
C SER A 38 -10.10 8.87 -5.01
N GLY A 39 -11.43 8.86 -4.85
CA GLY A 39 -12.37 8.58 -5.94
C GLY A 39 -12.56 7.09 -6.26
N SER A 40 -11.86 6.18 -5.57
CA SER A 40 -12.11 4.74 -5.65
C SER A 40 -11.94 4.08 -4.28
N LEU A 41 -12.44 2.86 -4.09
CA LEU A 41 -12.17 2.06 -2.89
C LEU A 41 -10.94 1.14 -3.09
N ASN A 42 -10.08 1.45 -4.07
CA ASN A 42 -8.89 0.67 -4.33
C ASN A 42 -7.87 0.89 -3.22
N THR A 43 -7.58 -0.18 -2.51
CA THR A 43 -6.48 -0.23 -1.52
C THR A 43 -5.15 -0.48 -2.21
N VAL A 44 -4.07 -0.32 -1.44
CA VAL A 44 -2.70 -0.67 -1.82
C VAL A 44 -2.60 -2.09 -2.42
N LEU A 45 -3.31 -3.05 -1.81
CA LEU A 45 -3.35 -4.43 -2.28
C LEU A 45 -4.08 -4.59 -3.62
N HIS A 46 -5.18 -3.87 -3.85
CA HIS A 46 -5.88 -3.92 -5.13
C HIS A 46 -4.98 -3.44 -6.27
N LEU A 47 -4.22 -2.37 -6.04
CA LEU A 47 -3.28 -1.84 -7.01
C LEU A 47 -2.12 -2.81 -7.27
N ALA A 48 -1.48 -3.33 -6.22
CA ALA A 48 -0.38 -4.29 -6.35
C ALA A 48 -0.81 -5.55 -7.14
N ALA A 49 -1.98 -6.09 -6.83
CA ALA A 49 -2.55 -7.23 -7.54
C ALA A 49 -2.88 -6.90 -9.00
N ARG A 50 -3.49 -5.73 -9.27
CA ARG A 50 -3.84 -5.30 -10.63
C ARG A 50 -2.62 -5.12 -11.53
N PHE A 51 -1.51 -4.66 -10.97
CA PHE A 51 -0.26 -4.46 -11.70
C PHE A 51 0.64 -5.70 -11.75
N GLY A 52 0.27 -6.80 -11.07
CA GLY A 52 1.03 -8.04 -11.08
C GLY A 52 2.28 -8.05 -10.20
N HIS A 53 2.37 -7.13 -9.23
CA HIS A 53 3.51 -7.01 -8.32
C HIS A 53 3.39 -8.05 -7.19
N LEU A 54 3.71 -9.31 -7.49
CA LEU A 54 3.53 -10.45 -6.58
C LEU A 54 4.28 -10.27 -5.25
N GLU A 55 5.54 -9.85 -5.31
CA GLU A 55 6.38 -9.65 -4.11
C GLU A 55 5.79 -8.56 -3.21
N LEU A 56 5.43 -7.42 -3.79
CA LEU A 56 4.78 -6.33 -3.08
C LEU A 56 3.44 -6.76 -2.44
N ALA A 57 2.61 -7.51 -3.17
CA ALA A 57 1.36 -8.02 -2.64
C ALA A 57 1.59 -8.98 -1.47
N SER A 58 2.62 -9.82 -1.53
CA SER A 58 3.02 -10.71 -0.43
C SER A 58 3.42 -9.92 0.81
N GLU A 59 4.24 -8.88 0.66
CA GLU A 59 4.63 -8.00 1.77
C GLU A 59 3.44 -7.29 2.41
N ILE A 60 2.51 -6.75 1.59
CA ILE A 60 1.28 -6.12 2.10
C ILE A 60 0.46 -7.12 2.93
N VAL A 61 0.33 -8.38 2.47
CA VAL A 61 -0.40 -9.41 3.20
C VAL A 61 0.32 -9.79 4.50
N ASN A 62 1.65 -9.89 4.49
CA ASN A 62 2.45 -10.19 5.67
C ASN A 62 2.32 -9.09 6.74
N LEU A 63 2.40 -7.81 6.35
CA LEU A 63 2.24 -6.69 7.28
C LEU A 63 0.89 -6.69 7.99
N ARG A 64 -0.20 -7.06 7.30
CA ARG A 64 -1.53 -7.19 7.93
C ARG A 64 -1.57 -8.24 9.04
N ARG A 65 -0.65 -9.21 9.07
CA ARG A 65 -0.62 -10.25 10.11
C ARG A 65 0.03 -9.79 11.40
N TYR A 66 0.81 -8.70 11.38
CA TYR A 66 1.54 -8.21 12.55
C TYR A 66 0.74 -7.20 13.39
N CYS A 67 -0.28 -6.52 12.83
CA CYS A 67 -1.10 -5.53 13.53
C CYS A 67 -2.39 -6.11 14.16
N ASN A 68 -2.34 -7.30 14.77
CA ASN A 68 -3.48 -7.92 15.48
C ASN A 68 -3.36 -7.77 17.00
#